data_AF-A0A3D3BVU7-F1
#
_entry.id   AF-A0A3D3BVU7-F1
#
_cell.length_a   1.000
_cell.length_b   1.000
_cell.length_c   1.000
_cell.angle_alpha   90.00
_cell.angle_beta   90.00
_cell.angle_gamma   90.00
#
_symmetry.space_group_name_H-M   'P 1'
#
loop_
_entity.id
_entity.type
_entity.pdbx_description
1 polymer ?
#
loop_
_entity_poly.entity_id
_entity_poly.type
_entity_poly.pdbx_seq_one_letter_code
_entity_poly.pdbx_strand_id
1 'polypeptide(L)' 'MKSKLEYIWLDGYQPSQSLRSKTRVESDFGGTLEECPMWSF' A
#
# COMPACT_ATOMS: atom_id res chain seq x y z
N MET A 1 -18.50 -3.31 -2.96
CA MET A 1 -18.02 -3.75 -1.60
C MET A 1 -16.80 -2.91 -1.25
N LYS A 2 -16.56 -2.56 0.03
CA LYS A 2 -15.35 -1.82 0.41
C LYS A 2 -14.23 -2.77 0.82
N SER A 3 -13.04 -2.55 0.28
CA SER A 3 -11.83 -3.31 0.57
C SER A 3 -10.79 -2.39 1.22
N LYS A 4 -9.97 -2.95 2.12
CA LYS A 4 -8.82 -2.26 2.71
C LYS A 4 -7.55 -2.77 2.04
N LEU A 5 -6.78 -1.87 1.44
CA LEU A 5 -5.51 -2.17 0.78
C LEU A 5 -4.38 -1.61 1.65
N GLU A 6 -3.56 -2.48 2.23
CA GLU A 6 -2.40 -2.06 3.01
C GLU A 6 -1.19 -1.93 2.09
N TYR A 7 -0.75 -0.70 1.87
CA TYR A 7 0.46 -0.40 1.11
C TYR A 7 1.63 -0.39 2.08
N ILE A 8 2.66 -1.19 1.79
CA ILE A 8 3.85 -1.35 2.64
C ILE A 8 5.09 -0.98 1.81
N TRP A 9 6.02 -0.22 2.39
CA TRP A 9 7.29 0.15 1.77
C TRP A 9 8.41 0.30 2.81
N LEU A 10 9.65 0.40 2.34
CA LEU A 10 10.82 0.69 3.19
C LEU A 10 11.08 2.20 3.20
N ASP A 11 11.43 2.74 4.36
CA ASP A 11 11.88 4.13 4.47
C ASP A 11 13.33 4.33 3.98
N GLY A 12 13.80 5.58 4.03
CA GLY A 12 15.16 5.94 3.65
C GLY A 12 16.19 5.92 4.79
N TYR A 13 15.87 5.35 5.96
CA TYR A 13 16.76 5.42 7.12
C TYR A 13 18.01 4.53 6.94
N GLN A 14 19.14 4.99 7.48
CA GLN A 14 20.42 4.27 7.46
C GLN A 14 20.96 4.12 8.90
N PRO A 15 21.66 3.02 9.24
CA PRO A 15 22.15 1.95 8.35
C PRO A 15 21.10 0.89 7.98
N SER A 16 19.92 0.92 8.59
CA SER A 16 18.88 -0.09 8.39
C SER A 16 17.54 0.57 8.18
N GLN A 17 16.85 0.19 7.10
CA GLN A 17 15.53 0.72 6.77
C GLN A 17 14.46 0.10 7.68
N SER A 18 13.40 0.85 7.92
CA SER A 18 12.21 0.36 8.62
C SER A 18 11.02 0.22 7.67
N LEU A 19 10.11 -0.72 8.00
CA LEU A 19 8.84 -0.84 7.31
C LEU A 19 7.93 0.34 7.66
N ARG A 20 7.26 0.87 6.64
CA ARG A 20 6.21 1.88 6.73
C ARG A 20 4.97 1.33 6.04
N SER A 21 3.80 1.75 6.50
CA SER A 21 2.57 1.35 5.85
C SER A 21 1.47 2.41 5.94
N LYS A 22 0.48 2.27 5.05
CA LYS A 22 -0.77 3.04 5.09
C LYS A 22 -1.90 2.24 4.46
N THR A 23 -3.10 2.44 4.98
CA THR A 23 -4.31 1.80 4.45
C THR A 23 -5.03 2.71 3.44
N ARG A 24 -5.30 2.20 2.24
CA ARG A 24 -6.30 2.74 1.31
C ARG A 24 -7.64 2.04 1.55
N VAL A 25 -8.74 2.78 1.54
CA VAL A 25 -10.07 2.18 1.45
C VAL A 25 -10.56 2.36 0.02
N GLU A 26 -10.75 1.25 -0.69
CA GLU A 26 -11.14 1.23 -2.10
C GLU A 26 -12.51 0.56 -2.27
N SER A 27 -13.33 1.10 -3.17
CA SER A 27 -14.62 0.49 -3.55
C SER A 27 -14.44 -0.35 -4.80
N ASP A 28 -15.09 -1.51 -4.84
CA ASP A 28 -15.21 -2.35 -6.03
C ASP A 28 -13.87 -2.88 -6.56
N PHE A 29 -12.93 -3.12 -5.65
CA PHE A 29 -11.66 -3.79 -5.90
C PHE A 29 -11.87 -5.28 -6.19
N GLY A 30 -11.41 -5.76 -7.36
CA GLY A 30 -11.58 -7.12 -7.87
C GLY A 30 -10.58 -8.14 -7.31
N GLY A 31 -9.56 -7.69 -6.57
CA GLY A 31 -8.65 -8.58 -5.83
C GLY A 31 -7.36 -8.92 -6.56
N THR A 32 -7.07 -8.29 -7.70
CA THR A 32 -5.84 -8.51 -8.48
C THR A 32 -4.80 -7.44 -8.20
N LEU A 33 -3.53 -7.74 -8.47
CA LEU A 33 -2.43 -6.81 -8.24
C LEU A 33 -2.46 -5.65 -9.25
N GLU A 34 -2.86 -5.94 -10.49
CA GLU A 34 -2.91 -5.01 -11.60
C GLU A 34 -3.93 -3.89 -11.38
N GLU A 35 -4.97 -4.17 -10.60
CA GLU A 35 -6.00 -3.20 -10.19
C GLU A 35 -5.55 -2.30 -9.04
N CYS A 36 -4.45 -2.62 -8.34
CA CYS A 36 -3.94 -1.78 -7.27
C CYS A 36 -3.38 -0.47 -7.86
N PRO A 37 -4.00 0.69 -7.58
CA PRO A 37 -3.50 1.96 -8.09
C PRO A 37 -2.11 2.23 -7.52
N MET A 38 -1.18 2.70 -8.37
CA MET A 38 0.09 3.22 -7.88
C MET A 38 -0.17 4.37 -6.93
N TRP A 39 0.56 4.38 -5.82
CA TRP A 39 0.39 5.39 -4.79
C TRP A 39 1.76 5.89 -4.35
N SER A 40 1.90 7.21 -4.24
CA SER A 40 3.08 7.87 -3.68
C SER A 40 2.96 8.02 -2.17
N PHE A 41 4.11 7.99 -1.48
CA PHE A 41 4.29 8.41 -0.10
C PHE A 41 4.82 9.85 -0.05
#